data_AF-X1IBH1-F1
#
_entry.id   AF-X1IBH1-F1
#
_cell.length_a   1.000
_cell.length_b   1.000
_cell.length_c   1.000
_cell.angle_alpha   90.00
_cell.angle_beta   90.00
_cell.angle_gamma   90.00
#
_symmetry.space_group_name_H-M   'P 1'
#
loop_
_entity.id
_entity.type
_entity.pdbx_description
1 polymer ?
#
loop_
_entity_poly.entity_id
_entity_poly.type
_entity_poly.pdbx_seq_one_letter_code
_entity_poly.pdbx_strand_id
1 'polypeptide(L)'
;MPKEDCPKYETCSATLCPLNNPEEESAYWYPDEEICRKHPAPDWVKSQKKIAKKVKDRSKYFNFQMLNRNCRITKGIIGLDPEKDEGPQLKKWLALHPTKKKMSLAQRKAVGERFRKYRQLKKK
;
A
#
# COMPACT_ATOMS: atom_id res chain seq x y z
N MET A 1 5.00 12.00 18.71
CA MET A 1 6.46 11.77 18.69
C MET A 1 7.01 12.59 17.53
N PRO A 2 7.86 13.58 17.80
CA PRO A 2 8.64 14.30 16.80
C PRO A 2 9.38 13.32 15.87
N LYS A 3 9.65 13.76 14.63
CA LYS A 3 10.40 12.96 13.64
C LYS A 3 11.82 12.63 14.15
N GLU A 4 12.41 13.57 14.87
CA GLU A 4 13.78 13.57 15.39
C GLU A 4 13.98 12.47 16.46
N ASP A 5 12.94 12.18 17.24
CA ASP A 5 12.95 11.10 18.24
C ASP A 5 12.80 9.70 17.62
N CYS A 6 12.73 9.58 16.29
CA CYS A 6 12.67 8.29 15.64
C CYS A 6 14.03 7.59 15.74
N PRO A 7 14.12 6.37 16.31
CA PRO A 7 15.39 5.64 16.42
C PRO A 7 16.07 5.33 15.07
N LYS A 8 15.34 5.52 13.96
CA LYS A 8 15.84 5.31 12.60
C LYS A 8 15.99 6.62 11.84
N TYR A 9 15.87 7.78 12.48
CA TYR A 9 15.86 9.08 11.82
C TYR A 9 17.10 9.28 10.94
N GLU A 10 18.29 9.07 11.48
CA GLU A 10 19.56 9.27 10.78
C GLU A 10 19.86 8.22 9.69
N THR A 11 19.18 7.07 9.74
CA THR A 11 19.44 5.93 8.83
C THR A 11 18.28 5.62 7.88
N CYS A 12 17.18 6.37 7.95
CA CYS A 12 15.99 6.16 7.14
C CYS A 12 15.92 7.22 6.04
N SER A 13 16.10 6.78 4.80
CA SER A 13 16.02 7.60 3.59
C SER A 13 14.64 7.56 2.91
N ALA A 14 13.63 7.02 3.61
CA ALA A 14 12.28 6.89 3.06
C ALA A 14 11.65 8.25 2.74
N THR A 15 11.22 8.43 1.49
CA THR A 15 10.56 9.65 1.01
C THR A 15 9.23 9.90 1.71
N LEU A 16 8.47 8.82 1.97
CA LEU A 16 7.24 8.88 2.76
C LEU A 16 7.47 8.40 4.19
N CYS A 17 7.36 9.33 5.15
CA CYS A 17 7.49 9.04 6.57
C CYS A 17 6.14 9.06 7.30
N PRO A 18 5.79 8.03 8.09
CA PRO A 18 4.61 8.03 8.97
C PRO A 18 4.58 9.08 10.07
N LEU A 19 5.71 9.74 10.35
CA LEU A 19 5.80 10.82 11.33
C LEU A 19 5.60 12.20 10.68
N ASN A 20 5.65 12.27 9.34
CA ASN A 20 5.24 13.45 8.58
C ASN A 20 3.75 13.33 8.23
N ASN A 21 3.15 14.43 7.77
CA ASN A 21 1.79 14.43 7.25
C ASN A 21 1.78 14.33 5.71
N PRO A 22 1.89 13.12 5.11
CA PRO A 22 1.98 12.96 3.66
C PRO A 22 0.73 13.40 2.89
N GLU A 23 -0.38 13.65 3.59
CA GLU A 23 -1.62 14.18 2.99
C GLU A 23 -1.49 15.65 2.57
N GLU A 24 -0.73 16.45 3.32
CA GLU A 24 -0.56 17.89 3.03
C GLU A 24 0.50 18.14 1.96
N GLU A 25 1.54 17.31 1.90
CA GLU A 25 2.68 17.52 1.00
C GLU A 25 2.45 17.02 -0.45
N SER A 26 1.23 16.60 -0.82
CA SER A 26 0.96 15.95 -2.12
C SER A 26 1.97 14.85 -2.44
N ALA A 27 2.30 14.05 -1.44
CA ALA A 27 3.48 13.23 -1.49
C ALA A 27 3.31 12.03 -2.45
N TYR A 28 4.34 11.77 -3.25
CA TYR A 28 4.44 10.65 -4.17
C TYR A 28 5.59 9.72 -3.81
N TRP A 29 5.55 8.49 -4.32
CA TRP A 29 6.57 7.47 -4.07
C TRP A 29 6.75 6.56 -5.27
N TYR A 30 8.00 6.26 -5.62
CA TYR A 30 8.36 5.28 -6.64
C TYR A 30 8.69 3.92 -6.03
N PRO A 31 8.36 2.80 -6.70
CA PRO A 31 8.64 1.45 -6.20
C PRO A 31 10.10 1.12 -5.86
N ASP A 32 11.06 1.83 -6.47
CA ASP A 32 12.50 1.66 -6.21
C ASP A 32 13.01 2.52 -5.04
N GLU A 33 12.21 3.46 -4.54
CA GLU A 33 12.57 4.28 -3.39
C GLU A 33 12.44 3.52 -2.06
N GLU A 34 13.21 3.96 -1.06
CA GLU A 34 13.20 3.34 0.25
C GLU A 34 11.83 3.49 0.93
N ILE A 35 11.37 2.39 1.54
CA ILE A 35 10.13 2.35 2.32
C ILE A 35 10.45 2.40 3.81
N CYS A 36 9.71 3.21 4.56
CA CYS A 36 9.88 3.33 6.00
C CYS A 36 9.84 1.96 6.72
N ARG A 37 10.80 1.75 7.62
CA ARG A 37 10.98 0.51 8.39
C ARG A 37 10.50 0.62 9.84
N LYS A 38 9.75 1.67 10.19
CA LYS A 38 9.18 1.87 11.54
C LYS A 38 8.12 0.80 11.85
N HIS A 39 8.07 0.38 13.11
CA HIS A 39 7.01 -0.46 13.65
C HIS A 39 6.34 0.25 14.84
N PRO A 40 5.01 0.17 15.00
CA PRO A 40 4.03 -0.38 14.05
C PRO A 40 3.94 0.47 12.77
N ALA A 41 3.78 -0.19 11.64
CA ALA A 41 3.65 0.47 10.33
C ALA A 41 2.17 0.73 9.99
N PRO A 42 1.81 1.97 9.55
CA PRO A 42 0.47 2.25 9.08
C PRO A 42 0.15 1.46 7.81
N ASP A 43 -1.14 1.32 7.50
CA ASP A 43 -1.57 0.44 6.41
C ASP A 43 -1.08 0.90 5.04
N TRP A 44 -0.92 2.21 4.80
CA TRP A 44 -0.36 2.73 3.56
C TRP A 44 1.13 2.36 3.36
N VAL A 45 1.94 2.30 4.43
CA VAL A 45 3.31 1.78 4.36
C VAL A 45 3.31 0.28 4.04
N LYS A 46 2.34 -0.46 4.58
CA LYS A 46 2.15 -1.87 4.21
C LYS A 46 1.72 -2.01 2.74
N SER A 47 0.97 -1.05 2.20
CA SER A 47 0.63 -0.97 0.79
C SER A 47 1.86 -0.73 -0.08
N GLN A 48 2.76 0.21 0.27
CA GLN A 48 4.04 0.40 -0.43
C GLN A 48 4.82 -0.92 -0.56
N LYS A 49 4.98 -1.66 0.56
CA LYS A 49 5.67 -2.96 0.57
C LYS A 49 5.00 -4.01 -0.32
N LYS A 50 3.67 -3.99 -0.42
CA LYS A 50 2.91 -4.91 -1.28
C LYS A 50 3.02 -4.51 -2.76
N ILE A 51 3.01 -3.22 -3.05
CA ILE A 51 3.15 -2.67 -4.40
C ILE A 51 4.55 -2.93 -4.93
N ALA A 52 5.61 -2.62 -4.18
CA ALA A 52 7.00 -2.88 -4.56
C ALA A 52 7.23 -4.34 -5.02
N LYS A 53 6.53 -5.30 -4.39
CA LYS A 53 6.62 -6.73 -4.74
C LYS A 53 5.79 -7.17 -5.95
N LYS A 54 4.81 -6.36 -6.39
CA LYS A 54 3.77 -6.76 -7.36
C LYS A 54 3.63 -5.82 -8.54
N VAL A 55 4.28 -4.66 -8.49
CA VAL A 55 4.22 -3.65 -9.52
C VAL A 55 4.76 -4.21 -10.84
N LYS A 56 4.11 -3.86 -11.95
CA LYS A 56 4.59 -4.23 -13.29
C LYS A 56 5.75 -3.35 -13.72
N ASP A 57 5.64 -2.06 -13.43
CA ASP A 57 6.49 -1.01 -13.95
C ASP A 57 6.94 -0.10 -12.80
N ARG A 58 8.25 -0.02 -12.60
CA ARG A 58 8.85 0.71 -11.48
C ARG A 58 9.17 2.17 -11.80
N SER A 59 9.11 2.56 -13.07
CA SER A 59 9.28 3.96 -13.50
C SER A 59 8.07 4.85 -13.18
N LYS A 60 6.99 4.27 -12.67
CA LYS A 60 5.75 4.97 -12.33
C LYS A 60 5.62 5.19 -10.84
N TYR A 61 5.06 6.33 -10.46
CA TYR A 61 4.88 6.70 -9.07
C TYR A 61 3.48 6.36 -8.55
N PHE A 62 3.34 6.36 -7.23
CA PHE A 62 2.07 6.22 -6.54
C PHE A 62 1.90 7.40 -5.60
N ASN A 63 0.75 8.06 -5.67
CA ASN A 63 0.42 9.12 -4.73
C ASN A 63 -0.09 8.56 -3.40
N PHE A 64 -0.14 9.41 -2.38
CA PHE A 64 -0.64 9.01 -1.06
C PHE A 64 -2.08 8.46 -1.11
N GLN A 65 -2.97 9.04 -1.92
CA GLN A 65 -4.37 8.58 -2.04
C GLN A 65 -4.45 7.13 -2.53
N MET A 66 -3.59 6.72 -3.47
CA MET A 66 -3.49 5.34 -3.96
C MET A 66 -2.96 4.41 -2.88
N LEU A 67 -1.94 4.83 -2.12
CA LEU A 67 -1.31 4.03 -1.07
C LEU A 67 -2.23 3.82 0.13
N ASN A 68 -2.96 4.86 0.54
CA ASN A 68 -3.89 4.84 1.67
C ASN A 68 -5.21 4.13 1.34
N ARG A 69 -5.52 3.93 0.05
CA ARG A 69 -6.74 3.24 -0.37
C ARG A 69 -6.71 1.76 0.01
N ASN A 70 -7.71 1.31 0.76
CA ASN A 70 -7.93 -0.11 1.05
C ASN A 70 -8.47 -0.88 -0.18
N CYS A 71 -7.65 -1.01 -1.22
CA CYS A 71 -7.93 -1.76 -2.43
C CYS A 71 -7.18 -3.12 -2.43
N ARG A 72 -7.48 -3.98 -3.41
CA ARG A 72 -6.78 -5.26 -3.58
C ARG A 72 -5.55 -5.06 -4.47
N ILE A 73 -4.36 -5.11 -3.87
CA ILE A 73 -3.10 -5.04 -4.60
C ILE A 73 -2.80 -6.41 -5.23
N THR A 74 -3.03 -6.53 -6.54
CA THR A 74 -2.78 -7.73 -7.36
C THR A 74 -1.46 -7.63 -8.11
N LYS A 75 -1.01 -8.75 -8.71
CA LYS A 75 0.15 -8.73 -9.62
C LYS A 75 -0.17 -7.84 -10.81
N GLY A 76 0.80 -7.06 -11.24
CA GLY A 76 0.67 -6.17 -12.39
C GLY A 76 0.02 -4.83 -12.07
N ILE A 77 -0.01 -4.40 -10.81
CA ILE A 77 -0.46 -3.04 -10.45
C ILE A 77 0.46 -2.01 -11.11
N ILE A 78 -0.12 -0.93 -11.61
CA ILE A 78 0.57 0.13 -12.37
C ILE A 78 0.34 1.46 -11.65
N GLY A 79 1.38 2.27 -11.55
CA GLY A 79 1.32 3.63 -10.98
C GLY A 79 0.82 4.68 -11.98
N LEU A 80 1.02 5.94 -11.63
CA LEU A 80 0.81 7.10 -12.50
C LEU A 80 2.09 7.43 -13.25
N ASP A 81 1.91 7.98 -14.45
CA ASP A 81 3.00 8.38 -15.34
C ASP A 81 3.34 9.87 -15.12
N PRO A 82 4.59 10.23 -14.80
CA PRO A 82 5.00 11.61 -14.54
C PRO A 82 4.94 12.52 -15.77
N GLU A 83 4.95 11.97 -16.98
CA GLU A 83 4.87 12.76 -18.21
C GLU A 83 3.43 13.14 -18.60
N LYS A 84 2.43 12.61 -17.88
CA LYS A 84 1.02 12.79 -18.18
C LYS A 84 0.29 13.50 -17.05
N ASP A 85 -0.82 14.14 -17.36
CA ASP A 85 -1.65 14.82 -16.38
C ASP A 85 -2.13 13.87 -15.26
N GLU A 86 -1.95 14.26 -14.00
CA GLU A 86 -2.21 13.39 -12.85
C GLU A 86 -3.70 13.11 -12.66
N GLY A 87 -4.54 14.14 -12.78
CA GLY A 87 -5.97 14.09 -12.49
C GLY A 87 -6.74 12.94 -13.18
N PRO A 88 -6.70 12.83 -14.53
CA PRO A 88 -7.42 11.78 -15.26
C PRO A 88 -6.84 10.40 -14.98
N GLN A 89 -5.51 10.29 -14.80
CA GLN A 89 -4.86 9.03 -14.48
C GLN A 89 -5.29 8.52 -13.09
N LEU A 90 -5.28 9.40 -12.09
CA LEU A 90 -5.70 9.09 -10.73
C LEU A 90 -7.18 8.68 -10.70
N LYS A 91 -8.05 9.43 -11.37
CA LYS A 91 -9.49 9.10 -11.45
C LYS A 91 -9.71 7.72 -12.07
N LYS A 92 -9.01 7.42 -13.18
CA LYS A 92 -9.06 6.11 -13.84
C LYS A 92 -8.53 5.01 -12.92
N TRP A 93 -7.44 5.26 -12.20
CA TRP A 93 -6.85 4.30 -11.28
C TRP A 93 -7.79 3.98 -10.12
N LEU A 94 -8.43 4.99 -9.52
CA LEU A 94 -9.38 4.84 -8.42
C LEU A 94 -10.63 4.04 -8.82
N ALA A 95 -11.07 4.18 -10.08
CA ALA A 95 -12.18 3.42 -10.65
C ALA A 95 -11.82 1.94 -10.85
N LEU A 96 -10.60 1.66 -11.33
CA LEU A 96 -10.10 0.28 -11.52
C LEU A 96 -9.82 -0.44 -10.20
N HIS A 97 -9.53 0.31 -9.14
CA HIS A 97 -9.16 -0.23 -7.83
C HIS A 97 -10.20 0.17 -6.76
N PRO A 98 -11.42 -0.38 -6.79
CA PRO A 98 -12.45 -0.05 -5.81
C PRO A 98 -12.04 -0.49 -4.39
N THR A 99 -12.53 0.24 -3.39
CA THR A 99 -12.33 -0.09 -1.98
C THR A 99 -12.95 -1.45 -1.67
N LYS A 100 -12.25 -2.29 -0.92
CA LYS A 100 -12.79 -3.60 -0.52
C LYS A 100 -14.05 -3.42 0.32
N LYS A 101 -15.10 -4.14 -0.03
CA LYS A 101 -16.29 -4.26 0.82
C LYS A 101 -15.89 -4.84 2.18
N LYS A 102 -16.28 -4.17 3.26
CA LYS A 102 -16.07 -4.70 4.62
C LYS A 102 -16.92 -5.96 4.78
N MET A 103 -16.28 -7.10 4.97
CA MET A 103 -16.98 -8.36 5.28
C MET A 103 -17.44 -8.35 6.73
N SER A 104 -18.63 -8.89 6.99
CA SER A 104 -19.15 -9.08 8.36
C SER A 104 -18.30 -10.08 9.15
N LEU A 105 -18.40 -10.05 10.48
CA LEU A 105 -17.63 -10.94 11.34
C LEU A 105 -17.94 -12.43 11.04
N ALA A 106 -19.22 -12.75 10.82
CA ALA A 106 -19.68 -14.09 10.46
C ALA A 106 -19.08 -14.55 9.12
N GLN A 107 -19.09 -13.67 8.11
CA GLN A 107 -18.47 -13.98 6.80
C GLN A 107 -16.96 -14.20 6.92
N ARG A 108 -16.25 -13.40 7.72
CA ARG A 108 -14.80 -13.59 7.96
C ARG A 108 -14.52 -14.92 8.65
N LYS A 109 -15.31 -15.29 9.67
CA LYS A 109 -15.20 -16.59 10.36
C LYS A 109 -15.41 -17.75 9.39
N ALA A 110 -16.50 -17.73 8.62
CA ALA A 110 -16.80 -18.78 7.64
C ALA A 110 -15.69 -18.96 6.60
N VAL A 111 -15.11 -17.87 6.09
CA VAL A 111 -13.95 -17.94 5.19
C VAL A 111 -12.74 -18.56 5.89
N GLY A 112 -12.43 -18.14 7.13
CA GLY A 112 -11.33 -18.70 7.91
C GLY A 112 -11.47 -20.21 8.15
N GLU A 113 -12.68 -20.68 8.47
CA GLU A 113 -12.98 -22.10 8.66
C GLU A 113 -12.80 -22.91 7.38
N ARG A 114 -13.27 -22.40 6.23
CA ARG A 114 -13.05 -23.04 4.92
C ARG A 114 -11.56 -23.24 4.63
N PHE A 115 -10.74 -22.20 4.85
CA PHE A 115 -9.30 -22.31 4.67
C PHE A 115 -8.64 -23.29 5.65
N ARG A 116 -9.10 -23.34 6.91
CA ARG A 116 -8.61 -24.31 7.91
C ARG A 116 -8.90 -25.75 7.47
N LYS A 117 -10.13 -26.04 7.04
CA LYS A 117 -10.52 -27.37 6.52
C LYS A 117 -9.68 -27.76 5.31
N TYR A 118 -9.51 -26.87 4.34
CA TYR A 118 -8.67 -27.12 3.16
C TYR A 118 -7.21 -27.47 3.53
N ARG A 119 -6.60 -26.74 4.48
CA ARG A 119 -5.23 -27.04 4.94
C ARG A 119 -5.11 -28.40 5.63
N GLN A 120 -6.14 -28.85 6.33
CA GLN A 120 -6.15 -30.17 6.96
C GLN A 120 -6.23 -31.28 5.91
N LEU A 121 -7.04 -31.09 4.86
CA LEU A 121 -7.14 -32.04 3.74
C LEU A 121 -5.82 -32.19 2.99
N LYS A 122 -5.09 -31.09 2.76
CA LYS A 122 -3.78 -31.12 2.07
C LYS A 122 -2.61 -31.69 2.90
N LYS A 123 -2.81 -31.94 4.21
CA LYS A 123 -1.81 -32.51 5.10
C LYS A 123 -1.95 -34.04 5.26
N LYS A 124 -3.05 -34.62 4.78
CA LYS A 124 -3.20 -36.06 4.55
C LYS A 124 -2.71 -36.40 3.16
#